data_AF-A0A7X4BQ97-F1
#
_entry.id   AF-A0A7X4BQ97-F1
#
_cell.length_a   1.000
_cell.length_b   1.000
_cell.length_c   1.000
_cell.angle_alpha   90.00
_cell.angle_beta   90.00
_cell.angle_gamma   90.00
#
_symmetry.space_group_name_H-M   'P 1'
#
loop_
_entity.id
_entity.type
_entity.pdbx_description
1 polymer ?
#
loop_
_entity_poly.entity_id
_entity_poly.type
_entity_poly.pdbx_seq_one_letter_code
_entity_poly.pdbx_strand_id
1 'polypeptide(L)'
;MRHQRYQTSNRKPKRQRCRTCRSDNGKRICPALSGMLICPECCRAKRAKIPGCDEKCRYYAPLLVSSRAHKTPDFPLHRCLISRSKDTGMLIVVGTRKRPDGNLKAMFLLLDLWKKGIRDCFFDAKLSEKQFEKVSQRIAKNYNLMEPTEPDDEEPKELVRLPKDTLVIEADAAIHLDKGVRMVGHEEASGGKAIDSLKGARAIHEIYIPKTGRWYLWARAFFEWSKDSYWIGMDDALAKPWDRDGGPGAIRICPDPDDTSKWHRWLWNTGPDSVVNTKQGINPAFFQIKRAGYYRLWSKGREAGSRLDQILLTRARDFNTQTETEGKSLPVKYAPHPYEPASIHECQTLIRHAVQIATAVNTELPWEFKYWLQDVWGDITQFPETEGSLYKCPKCAADLPQQAVDLMIQHAQSDDIQFYILCRKCGGEFD
;
A
#
# COMPACT_ATOMS: atom_id res chain seq x y z
N MET A 1 40.96 9.05 -51.51
CA MET A 1 40.26 9.39 -50.24
C MET A 1 39.35 8.24 -49.86
N ARG A 2 39.70 7.49 -48.80
CA ARG A 2 38.88 6.40 -48.25
C ARG A 2 38.57 6.72 -46.79
N HIS A 3 37.30 6.88 -46.45
CA HIS A 3 36.83 7.09 -45.08
C HIS A 3 37.14 5.86 -44.22
N GLN A 4 37.96 6.04 -43.18
CA GLN A 4 38.15 5.06 -42.11
C GLN A 4 36.90 5.03 -41.22
N ARG A 5 36.22 3.87 -41.21
CA ARG A 5 35.17 3.55 -40.24
C ARG A 5 35.83 3.35 -38.87
N TYR A 6 35.50 4.21 -37.90
CA TYR A 6 35.82 4.00 -36.50
C TYR A 6 35.04 2.79 -35.97
N GLN A 7 35.76 1.71 -35.64
CA GLN A 7 35.21 0.59 -34.87
C GLN A 7 35.12 1.00 -33.40
N THR A 8 33.91 1.23 -32.89
CA THR A 8 33.69 1.36 -31.44
C THR A 8 33.69 -0.03 -30.80
N SER A 9 34.78 -0.38 -30.12
CA SER A 9 34.84 -1.62 -29.35
C SER A 9 33.89 -1.57 -28.16
N ASN A 10 32.88 -2.44 -28.11
CA ASN A 10 32.03 -2.69 -26.95
C ASN A 10 32.80 -3.47 -25.85
N ARG A 11 33.79 -2.83 -25.22
CA ARG A 11 34.41 -3.36 -24.00
C ARG A 11 33.51 -3.02 -22.80
N LYS A 12 32.97 -4.03 -22.12
CA LYS A 12 32.31 -3.85 -20.81
C LYS A 12 33.30 -3.10 -19.88
N PRO A 13 32.91 -1.97 -19.25
CA PRO A 13 33.82 -1.24 -18.38
C PRO A 13 34.28 -2.15 -17.24
N LYS A 14 35.61 -2.17 -16.97
CA LYS A 14 36.20 -2.90 -15.84
C LYS A 14 35.43 -2.53 -14.56
N ARG A 15 34.97 -3.52 -13.80
CA ARG A 15 34.32 -3.30 -12.50
C ARG A 15 35.32 -2.64 -11.56
N GLN A 16 35.08 -1.39 -11.21
CA GLN A 16 35.93 -0.64 -10.28
C GLN A 16 35.22 -0.55 -8.93
N ARG A 17 35.99 -0.58 -7.83
CA ARG A 17 35.43 -0.53 -6.48
C ARG A 17 34.97 0.88 -6.13
N CYS A 18 33.77 0.98 -5.59
CA CYS A 18 33.28 2.20 -4.96
C CYS A 18 34.16 2.54 -3.76
N ARG A 19 34.69 3.76 -3.71
CA ARG A 19 35.51 4.20 -2.58
C ARG A 19 34.71 4.52 -1.32
N THR A 20 33.38 4.58 -1.42
CA THR A 20 32.48 4.78 -0.26
C THR A 20 32.10 3.46 0.41
N CYS A 21 31.51 2.51 -0.32
CA CYS A 21 31.04 1.23 0.25
C CYS A 21 31.85 0.00 -0.17
N ARG A 22 32.98 0.18 -0.87
CA ARG A 22 33.87 -0.88 -1.38
C ARG A 22 33.24 -1.88 -2.36
N SER A 23 31.97 -1.74 -2.72
CA SER A 23 31.31 -2.59 -3.73
C SER A 23 31.96 -2.48 -5.11
N ASP A 24 32.00 -3.56 -5.88
CA ASP A 24 32.56 -3.60 -7.25
C ASP A 24 31.67 -2.88 -8.30
N ASN A 25 30.77 -2.00 -7.85
CA ASN A 25 29.81 -1.23 -8.66
C ASN A 25 30.16 0.26 -8.77
N GLY A 26 31.43 0.63 -8.54
CA GLY A 26 31.93 1.99 -8.77
C GLY A 26 31.82 2.37 -10.24
N LYS A 27 31.00 3.40 -10.53
CA LYS A 27 30.64 3.78 -11.92
C LYS A 27 30.59 5.28 -12.16
N ARG A 28 30.67 6.12 -11.12
CA ARG A 28 30.52 7.58 -11.21
C ARG A 28 31.70 8.25 -10.51
N ILE A 29 32.21 9.35 -11.06
CA ILE A 29 33.27 10.15 -10.43
C ILE A 29 32.57 11.34 -9.78
N CYS A 30 32.43 11.34 -8.45
CA CYS A 30 31.65 12.35 -7.73
C CYS A 30 32.45 13.66 -7.58
N PRO A 31 32.06 14.78 -8.22
CA PRO A 31 32.76 16.06 -8.07
C PRO A 31 32.65 16.61 -6.64
N ALA A 32 31.49 16.42 -6.01
CA ALA A 32 31.22 16.83 -4.62
C ALA A 32 32.05 16.06 -3.57
N LEU A 33 32.73 14.97 -3.97
CA LEU A 33 33.65 14.21 -3.12
C LEU A 33 35.05 14.19 -3.74
N SER A 34 35.49 15.32 -4.29
CA SER A 34 36.86 15.49 -4.81
C SER A 34 37.23 14.45 -5.88
N GLY A 35 36.30 14.13 -6.78
CA GLY A 35 36.53 13.17 -7.87
C GLY A 35 36.49 11.70 -7.42
N MET A 36 35.94 11.40 -6.24
CA MET A 36 35.88 10.03 -5.74
C MET A 36 35.02 9.12 -6.63
N LEU A 37 35.56 7.94 -6.96
CA LEU A 37 34.79 6.91 -7.66
C LEU A 37 33.73 6.28 -6.72
N ILE A 38 32.46 6.45 -7.08
CA ILE A 38 31.31 6.07 -6.27
C ILE A 38 30.34 5.16 -7.04
N CYS A 39 29.67 4.25 -6.34
CA CYS A 39 28.60 3.44 -6.95
C CYS A 39 27.29 4.27 -7.05
N PRO A 40 26.35 3.86 -7.92
CA PRO A 40 25.05 4.53 -8.03
C PRO A 40 24.28 4.62 -6.72
N GLU A 41 24.41 3.64 -5.83
CA GLU A 41 23.71 3.60 -4.53
C GLU A 41 24.29 4.60 -3.54
N CYS A 42 25.62 4.61 -3.34
CA CYS A 42 26.27 5.62 -2.49
C CYS A 42 26.12 7.03 -3.07
N CYS A 43 26.15 7.17 -4.40
CA CYS A 43 25.84 8.45 -5.05
C CYS A 43 24.41 8.89 -4.73
N ARG A 44 23.44 7.97 -4.77
CA ARG A 44 22.03 8.25 -4.41
C ARG A 44 21.89 8.64 -2.94
N ALA A 45 22.55 7.91 -2.03
CA ALA A 45 22.49 8.17 -0.59
C ALA A 45 23.03 9.55 -0.17
N LYS A 46 23.90 10.16 -0.99
CA LYS A 46 24.51 11.47 -0.73
C LYS A 46 23.86 12.62 -1.49
N ARG A 47 22.85 12.36 -2.34
CA ARG A 47 22.15 13.41 -3.11
C ARG A 47 21.57 14.45 -2.16
N ALA A 48 21.84 15.72 -2.44
CA ALA A 48 21.42 16.88 -1.67
C ALA A 48 21.72 16.90 -0.17
N LYS A 49 22.53 15.94 0.31
CA LYS A 49 23.06 15.92 1.68
C LYS A 49 24.46 16.53 1.76
N ILE A 50 25.09 16.82 0.61
CA ILE A 50 26.41 17.43 0.52
C ILE A 50 26.42 18.55 -0.53
N PRO A 51 27.17 19.65 -0.31
CA PRO A 51 27.33 20.71 -1.29
C PRO A 51 27.81 20.18 -2.66
N GLY A 52 27.18 20.60 -3.75
CA GLY A 52 27.50 20.16 -5.12
C GLY A 52 26.84 18.85 -5.56
N CYS A 53 26.05 18.21 -4.70
CA CYS A 53 25.15 17.11 -5.07
C CYS A 53 23.70 17.60 -5.27
N ASP A 54 23.53 18.70 -6.00
CA ASP A 54 22.27 19.41 -6.23
C ASP A 54 21.77 19.28 -7.69
N GLU A 55 20.81 20.13 -8.06
CA GLU A 55 20.22 20.20 -9.40
C GLU A 55 21.18 20.46 -10.56
N LYS A 56 22.41 20.91 -10.27
CA LYS A 56 23.47 21.14 -11.26
C LYS A 56 24.42 19.95 -11.40
N CYS A 57 24.30 18.93 -10.56
CA CYS A 57 25.20 17.78 -10.61
C CYS A 57 25.04 16.98 -11.91
N ARG A 58 26.12 16.73 -12.67
CA ARG A 58 26.08 16.04 -13.97
C ARG A 58 25.42 14.65 -13.97
N TYR A 59 25.46 13.94 -12.86
CA TYR A 59 24.82 12.62 -12.73
C TYR A 59 23.39 12.69 -12.20
N TYR A 60 22.98 13.87 -11.74
CA TYR A 60 21.71 14.13 -11.10
C TYR A 60 20.78 14.98 -11.96
N ALA A 61 21.30 16.09 -12.52
CA ALA A 61 20.61 17.02 -13.40
C ALA A 61 19.87 16.36 -14.57
N PRO A 62 20.40 15.34 -15.29
CA PRO A 62 19.65 14.68 -16.36
C PRO A 62 18.37 13.97 -15.89
N LEU A 63 18.29 13.58 -14.60
CA LEU A 63 17.07 13.04 -14.00
C LEU A 63 16.03 14.13 -13.74
N LEU A 64 16.45 15.40 -13.61
CA LEU A 64 15.60 16.57 -13.41
C LEU A 64 15.15 17.21 -14.71
N VAL A 65 16.06 17.34 -15.68
CA VAL A 65 15.81 18.02 -16.97
C VAL A 65 14.76 17.28 -17.81
N SER A 66 14.60 15.97 -17.61
CA SER A 66 13.51 15.21 -18.25
C SER A 66 12.10 15.56 -17.76
N SER A 67 11.94 16.41 -16.72
CA SER A 67 10.62 16.83 -16.22
C SER A 67 10.28 18.32 -16.37
N ARG A 68 11.25 19.21 -16.63
CA ARG A 68 10.97 20.67 -16.67
C ARG A 68 10.31 21.16 -17.96
N ALA A 69 10.42 20.43 -19.07
CA ALA A 69 10.03 20.95 -20.39
C ALA A 69 8.60 20.60 -20.83
N HIS A 70 7.90 19.71 -20.13
CA HIS A 70 6.51 19.35 -20.42
C HIS A 70 5.73 19.44 -19.12
N LYS A 71 4.50 19.98 -19.15
CA LYS A 71 3.49 19.64 -18.14
C LYS A 71 3.61 18.14 -17.96
N THR A 72 4.08 17.69 -16.80
CA THR A 72 4.25 16.27 -16.54
C THR A 72 2.91 15.64 -16.84
N PRO A 73 2.82 14.63 -17.74
CA PRO A 73 1.55 13.98 -17.99
C PRO A 73 1.01 13.55 -16.64
N ASP A 74 -0.22 13.92 -16.33
CA ASP A 74 -0.90 13.51 -15.10
C ASP A 74 -1.11 12.00 -15.18
N PHE A 75 -0.07 11.25 -14.83
CA PHE A 75 -0.10 9.81 -14.83
C PHE A 75 -1.05 9.38 -13.72
N PRO A 76 -2.03 8.51 -13.98
CA PRO A 76 -3.00 8.14 -12.98
C PRO A 76 -2.32 7.57 -11.75
N LEU A 77 -2.82 7.96 -10.58
CA LEU A 77 -2.43 7.35 -9.32
C LEU A 77 -2.61 5.83 -9.42
N HIS A 78 -1.52 5.14 -9.12
CA HIS A 78 -1.47 3.69 -9.17
C HIS A 78 -1.68 3.11 -7.78
N ARG A 79 -0.87 3.51 -6.79
CA ARG A 79 -0.93 2.98 -5.41
C ARG A 79 -0.50 4.00 -4.38
N CYS A 80 -1.08 3.87 -3.20
CA CYS A 80 -0.68 4.53 -1.98
C CYS A 80 -0.45 3.45 -0.92
N LEU A 81 0.74 3.41 -0.33
CA LEU A 81 1.09 2.43 0.69
C LEU A 81 1.71 3.13 1.89
N ILE A 82 1.52 2.56 3.08
CA ILE A 82 2.13 3.03 4.32
C ILE A 82 2.88 1.85 4.95
N SER A 83 4.05 2.11 5.53
CA SER A 83 4.72 1.20 6.45
C SER A 83 4.85 1.92 7.78
N ARG A 84 4.40 1.33 8.88
CA ARG A 84 4.42 1.95 10.21
C ARG A 84 5.39 1.21 11.12
N SER A 85 6.25 1.95 11.81
CA SER A 85 6.87 1.47 13.03
C SER A 85 5.87 1.61 14.18
N LYS A 86 5.74 0.58 15.02
CA LYS A 86 4.86 0.65 16.21
C LYS A 86 5.38 1.64 17.26
N ASP A 87 6.70 1.77 17.35
CA ASP A 87 7.33 2.28 18.58
C ASP A 87 8.19 3.54 18.38
N THR A 88 8.31 4.07 17.15
CA THR A 88 9.25 5.18 16.88
C THR A 88 8.61 6.39 16.19
N GLY A 89 7.31 6.36 15.88
CA GLY A 89 6.63 7.40 15.09
C GLY A 89 7.13 7.53 13.66
N MET A 90 8.08 6.66 13.28
CA MET A 90 8.64 6.57 11.95
C MET A 90 7.67 5.81 11.06
N LEU A 91 7.43 6.37 9.89
CA LEU A 91 6.60 5.71 8.88
C LEU A 91 7.12 6.02 7.49
N ILE A 92 6.83 5.11 6.56
CA ILE A 92 7.17 5.29 5.15
C ILE A 92 5.88 5.38 4.35
N VAL A 93 5.63 6.55 3.78
CA VAL A 93 4.53 6.75 2.84
C VAL A 93 5.05 6.57 1.41
N VAL A 94 4.40 5.71 0.64
CA VAL A 94 4.78 5.39 -0.74
C VAL A 94 3.65 5.76 -1.68
N GLY A 95 3.96 6.60 -2.65
CA GLY A 95 3.04 7.00 -3.71
C GLY A 95 3.57 6.55 -5.05
N THR A 96 2.72 5.91 -5.86
CA THR A 96 3.10 5.50 -7.22
C THR A 96 2.09 5.97 -8.25
N ARG A 97 2.58 6.33 -9.44
CA ARG A 97 1.78 6.66 -10.63
C ARG A 97 2.20 5.80 -11.81
N LYS A 98 1.24 5.28 -12.57
CA LYS A 98 1.50 4.34 -13.67
C LYS A 98 1.65 5.08 -14.99
N ARG A 99 2.77 4.86 -15.68
CA ARG A 99 3.06 5.42 -17.00
C ARG A 99 2.43 4.56 -18.11
N PRO A 100 2.23 5.11 -19.32
CA PRO A 100 1.75 4.37 -20.47
C PRO A 100 2.63 3.17 -20.86
N ASP A 101 3.94 3.24 -20.58
CA ASP A 101 4.89 2.14 -20.83
C ASP A 101 4.82 1.03 -19.76
N GLY A 102 3.88 1.13 -18.81
CA GLY A 102 3.70 0.19 -17.72
C GLY A 102 4.67 0.36 -16.54
N ASN A 103 5.67 1.24 -16.65
CA ASN A 103 6.56 1.56 -15.52
C ASN A 103 5.90 2.53 -14.55
N LEU A 104 6.42 2.58 -13.33
CA LEU A 104 5.94 3.41 -12.23
C LEU A 104 6.87 4.61 -12.04
N LYS A 105 6.27 5.79 -11.80
CA LYS A 105 6.89 6.82 -10.98
C LYS A 105 6.60 6.47 -9.52
N ALA A 106 7.60 6.40 -8.66
CA ALA A 106 7.43 6.09 -7.25
C ALA A 106 8.16 7.10 -6.36
N MET A 107 7.50 7.51 -5.28
CA MET A 107 8.07 8.35 -4.23
C MET A 107 7.91 7.63 -2.90
N PHE A 108 9.00 7.54 -2.14
CA PHE A 108 9.04 6.99 -0.79
C PHE A 108 9.41 8.14 0.15
N LEU A 109 8.53 8.45 1.09
CA LEU A 109 8.70 9.50 2.07
C LEU A 109 8.92 8.87 3.43
N LEU A 110 10.08 9.11 4.02
CA LEU A 110 10.34 8.74 5.40
C LEU A 110 9.85 9.88 6.29
N LEU A 111 8.74 9.66 6.96
CA LEU A 111 8.19 10.61 7.92
C LEU A 111 8.61 10.20 9.33
N ASP A 112 8.92 11.21 10.12
CA ASP A 112 9.30 11.14 11.53
C ASP A 112 8.28 12.01 12.28
N LEU A 113 7.15 11.41 12.64
CA LEU A 113 6.04 12.17 13.21
C LEU A 113 6.28 12.60 14.66
N TRP A 114 7.41 12.25 15.28
CA TRP A 114 7.72 12.57 16.68
C TRP A 114 8.95 13.47 16.83
N LYS A 115 9.63 13.81 15.75
CA LYS A 115 10.84 14.63 15.86
C LYS A 115 11.03 15.57 14.69
N LYS A 116 11.29 15.04 13.49
CA LYS A 116 11.79 15.84 12.35
C LYS A 116 10.73 16.17 11.29
N GLY A 117 9.57 15.51 11.31
CA GLY A 117 8.54 15.67 10.30
C GLY A 117 8.89 14.90 9.03
N ILE A 118 9.54 15.54 8.05
CA ILE A 118 10.02 14.87 6.83
C ILE A 118 11.52 14.63 6.94
N ARG A 119 11.91 13.37 7.11
CA ARG A 119 13.31 12.99 7.36
C ARG A 119 14.08 12.64 6.09
N ASP A 120 13.44 11.97 5.14
CA ASP A 120 14.07 11.62 3.86
C ASP A 120 13.04 11.44 2.74
N CYS A 121 13.47 11.56 1.49
CA CYS A 121 12.63 11.38 0.33
C CYS A 121 13.39 10.70 -0.81
N PHE A 122 12.84 9.59 -1.31
CA PHE A 122 13.39 8.86 -2.45
C PHE A 122 12.41 8.88 -3.60
N PHE A 123 12.85 9.37 -4.76
CA PHE A 123 12.05 9.35 -5.98
C PHE A 123 12.73 8.53 -7.09
N ASP A 124 11.94 7.74 -7.80
CA ASP A 124 12.36 7.03 -9.01
C ASP A 124 11.28 7.16 -10.09
N ALA A 125 11.63 7.79 -11.21
CA ALA A 125 10.70 8.11 -12.29
C ALA A 125 10.39 6.92 -13.22
N LYS A 126 11.11 5.80 -13.07
CA LYS A 126 10.99 4.64 -13.96
C LYS A 126 11.35 3.34 -13.24
N LEU A 127 10.41 2.82 -12.47
CA LEU A 127 10.49 1.48 -11.86
C LEU A 127 9.53 0.51 -12.53
N SER A 128 10.02 -0.66 -12.93
CA SER A 128 9.12 -1.79 -13.16
C SER A 128 8.53 -2.29 -11.84
N GLU A 129 7.36 -2.93 -11.89
CA GLU A 129 6.72 -3.58 -10.73
C GLU A 129 7.68 -4.49 -9.93
N LYS A 130 8.50 -5.28 -10.64
CA LYS A 130 9.49 -6.17 -10.00
C LYS A 130 10.62 -5.40 -9.30
N GLN A 131 11.00 -4.25 -9.82
CA GLN A 131 12.00 -3.38 -9.18
C GLN A 131 11.39 -2.64 -7.99
N PHE A 132 10.15 -2.19 -8.11
CA PHE A 132 9.41 -1.55 -7.03
C PHE A 132 9.35 -2.45 -5.79
N GLU A 133 9.02 -3.73 -5.94
CA GLU A 133 9.01 -4.70 -4.84
C GLU A 133 10.37 -4.78 -4.13
N LYS A 134 11.45 -4.96 -4.90
CA LYS A 134 12.82 -5.05 -4.35
C LYS A 134 13.25 -3.78 -3.64
N VAL A 135 12.87 -2.62 -4.18
CA VAL A 135 13.19 -1.31 -3.59
C VAL A 135 12.42 -1.12 -2.28
N SER A 136 11.13 -1.44 -2.26
CA SER A 136 10.26 -1.35 -1.09
C SER A 136 10.79 -2.22 0.05
N GLN A 137 11.05 -3.52 -0.20
CA GLN A 137 11.60 -4.42 0.80
C GLN A 137 12.96 -3.96 1.34
N ARG A 138 13.84 -3.45 0.47
CA ARG A 138 15.15 -2.92 0.88
C ARG A 138 14.99 -1.67 1.76
N ILE A 139 14.07 -0.77 1.41
CA ILE A 139 13.81 0.43 2.20
C ILE A 139 13.23 0.05 3.56
N ALA A 140 12.20 -0.78 3.62
CA ALA A 140 11.63 -1.26 4.88
C ALA A 140 12.68 -1.90 5.79
N LYS A 141 13.55 -2.76 5.23
CA LYS A 141 14.66 -3.38 5.95
C LYS A 141 15.67 -2.35 6.47
N ASN A 142 16.03 -1.35 5.67
CA ASN A 142 17.02 -0.34 6.08
C ASN A 142 16.55 0.53 7.25
N TYR A 143 15.24 0.68 7.42
CA TYR A 143 14.65 1.47 8.50
C TYR A 143 14.04 0.61 9.61
N ASN A 144 14.37 -0.70 9.65
CA ASN A 144 13.88 -1.66 10.65
C ASN A 144 12.35 -1.69 10.79
N LEU A 145 11.61 -1.42 9.72
CA LEU A 145 10.14 -1.44 9.71
C LEU A 145 9.57 -2.85 9.44
N MET A 146 10.38 -3.87 9.69
CA MET A 146 10.11 -5.26 9.35
C MET A 146 10.06 -6.16 10.58
N GLU A 147 10.08 -5.60 11.79
CA GLU A 147 9.96 -6.43 12.98
C GLU A 147 8.63 -7.19 12.95
N PRO A 148 8.69 -8.54 13.04
CA PRO A 148 7.48 -9.32 13.24
C PRO A 148 6.81 -8.79 14.49
N THR A 149 5.50 -8.59 14.43
CA THR A 149 4.71 -8.61 15.66
C THR A 149 5.05 -9.90 16.37
N GLU A 150 5.66 -9.83 17.56
CA GLU A 150 5.51 -10.92 18.50
C GLU A 150 3.99 -11.11 18.68
N PRO A 151 3.48 -12.34 18.57
CA PRO A 151 2.07 -12.58 18.79
C PRO A 151 1.75 -12.10 20.21
N ASP A 152 0.80 -11.18 20.36
CA ASP A 152 0.25 -10.88 21.68
C ASP A 152 -0.24 -12.23 22.25
N ASP A 153 0.25 -12.61 23.43
CA ASP A 153 -0.03 -13.88 24.11
C ASP A 153 -1.53 -14.09 24.48
N GLU A 154 -2.39 -13.16 24.08
CA GLU A 154 -3.84 -13.19 24.22
C GLU A 154 -4.57 -13.24 22.86
N GLU A 155 -4.02 -13.92 21.85
CA GLU A 155 -4.83 -14.24 20.66
C GLU A 155 -6.08 -15.03 21.11
N PRO A 156 -7.31 -14.50 20.90
CA PRO A 156 -8.50 -15.26 21.22
C PRO A 156 -8.45 -16.54 20.39
N LYS A 157 -8.64 -17.70 21.04
CA LYS A 157 -8.69 -19.01 20.37
C LYS A 157 -9.54 -18.89 19.10
N GLU A 158 -8.89 -18.90 17.93
CA GLU A 158 -9.60 -18.88 16.65
C GLU A 158 -10.61 -20.05 16.66
N LEU A 159 -11.91 -19.73 16.66
CA LEU A 159 -12.98 -20.73 16.64
C LEU A 159 -12.93 -21.59 15.37
N VAL A 160 -12.32 -21.05 14.30
CA VAL A 160 -12.16 -21.71 13.00
C VAL A 160 -10.70 -21.60 12.57
N ARG A 161 -10.03 -22.75 12.37
CA ARG A 161 -8.66 -22.79 11.86
C ARG A 161 -8.65 -22.51 10.37
N LEU A 162 -8.17 -21.33 9.98
CA LEU A 162 -8.06 -20.96 8.57
C LEU A 162 -6.90 -21.71 7.88
N PRO A 163 -7.06 -22.15 6.62
CA PRO A 163 -5.97 -22.73 5.86
C PRO A 163 -4.78 -21.79 5.73
N LYS A 164 -3.57 -22.36 5.55
CA LYS A 164 -2.39 -21.57 5.16
C LYS A 164 -2.67 -20.84 3.84
N ASP A 165 -2.05 -19.68 3.66
CA ASP A 165 -2.25 -18.82 2.49
C ASP A 165 -3.74 -18.43 2.29
N THR A 166 -4.37 -17.95 3.36
CA THR A 166 -5.73 -17.39 3.34
C THR A 166 -5.69 -15.90 3.68
N LEU A 167 -6.43 -15.11 2.92
CA LEU A 167 -6.69 -13.70 3.15
C LEU A 167 -8.18 -13.54 3.49
N VAL A 168 -8.48 -12.74 4.51
CA VAL A 168 -9.83 -12.31 4.89
C VAL A 168 -9.82 -10.80 4.92
N ILE A 169 -10.60 -10.18 4.05
CA ILE A 169 -10.61 -8.74 3.78
C ILE A 169 -12.00 -8.22 4.15
N GLU A 170 -12.04 -7.18 4.98
CA GLU A 170 -13.29 -6.47 5.24
C GLU A 170 -13.71 -5.66 4.01
N ALA A 171 -14.99 -5.72 3.66
CA ALA A 171 -15.53 -4.92 2.57
C ALA A 171 -15.42 -3.43 2.88
N ASP A 172 -15.62 -3.02 4.14
CA ASP A 172 -15.56 -1.62 4.55
C ASP A 172 -14.14 -1.02 4.58
N ALA A 173 -13.10 -1.86 4.49
CA ALA A 173 -11.71 -1.46 4.39
C ALA A 173 -11.28 -1.07 2.95
N ALA A 174 -12.22 -0.79 2.05
CA ALA A 174 -11.92 -0.34 0.69
C ALA A 174 -11.19 1.03 0.71
N ILE A 175 -10.08 1.14 -0.02
CA ILE A 175 -9.28 2.37 -0.11
C ILE A 175 -9.93 3.43 -1.02
N HIS A 176 -10.93 3.03 -1.82
CA HIS A 176 -11.70 3.92 -2.67
C HIS A 176 -13.13 3.40 -2.85
N LEU A 177 -14.10 4.30 -2.76
CA LEU A 177 -15.52 4.03 -2.95
C LEU A 177 -16.03 4.92 -4.09
N ASP A 178 -16.51 4.31 -5.18
CA ASP A 178 -17.18 5.05 -6.25
C ASP A 178 -18.45 5.74 -5.70
N LYS A 179 -18.87 6.84 -6.33
CA LYS A 179 -20.17 7.47 -6.03
C LYS A 179 -21.29 6.43 -6.22
N GLY A 180 -22.01 6.13 -5.15
CA GLY A 180 -23.07 5.13 -5.13
C GLY A 180 -22.76 3.90 -4.29
N VAL A 181 -21.55 3.78 -3.75
CA VAL A 181 -21.26 2.82 -2.68
C VAL A 181 -21.59 3.45 -1.33
N ARG A 182 -22.29 2.71 -0.46
CA ARG A 182 -22.74 3.16 0.86
C ARG A 182 -22.28 2.20 1.94
N MET A 183 -21.84 2.77 3.05
CA MET A 183 -21.65 2.05 4.30
C MET A 183 -23.00 1.89 4.99
N VAL A 184 -23.37 0.65 5.31
CA VAL A 184 -24.62 0.33 6.01
C VAL A 184 -24.32 -0.40 7.31
N GLY A 185 -24.94 0.05 8.41
CA GLY A 185 -24.83 -0.65 9.70
C GLY A 185 -25.66 -1.91 9.70
N HIS A 186 -25.12 -2.99 10.29
CA HIS A 186 -25.86 -4.24 10.51
C HIS A 186 -25.25 -5.01 11.68
N GLU A 187 -26.08 -5.45 12.62
CA GLU A 187 -25.60 -6.07 13.88
C GLU A 187 -24.79 -7.35 13.64
N GLU A 188 -25.18 -8.17 12.66
CA GLU A 188 -24.48 -9.40 12.28
C GLU A 188 -23.34 -9.23 11.26
N ALA A 189 -23.08 -8.01 10.77
CA ALA A 189 -21.92 -7.75 9.92
C ALA A 189 -20.64 -7.73 10.76
N SER A 190 -19.51 -8.13 10.16
CA SER A 190 -18.21 -8.00 10.80
C SER A 190 -17.95 -6.52 11.11
N GLY A 191 -17.51 -6.22 12.34
CA GLY A 191 -17.34 -4.82 12.78
C GLY A 191 -18.62 -3.97 12.78
N GLY A 192 -19.81 -4.59 12.62
CA GLY A 192 -21.11 -3.92 12.61
C GLY A 192 -21.44 -3.16 11.33
N LYS A 193 -20.67 -3.33 10.24
CA LYS A 193 -20.84 -2.57 8.99
C LYS A 193 -20.66 -3.44 7.75
N ALA A 194 -21.39 -3.11 6.70
CA ALA A 194 -21.26 -3.72 5.38
C ALA A 194 -21.31 -2.66 4.29
N ILE A 195 -21.01 -3.07 3.05
CA ILE A 195 -21.14 -2.24 1.86
C ILE A 195 -22.41 -2.61 1.09
N ASP A 196 -23.20 -1.60 0.73
CA ASP A 196 -24.27 -1.68 -0.27
C ASP A 196 -23.88 -0.81 -1.47
N SER A 197 -23.96 -1.37 -2.68
CA SER A 197 -23.51 -0.70 -3.90
C SER A 197 -24.66 -0.52 -4.89
N LEU A 198 -24.90 0.72 -5.31
CA LEU A 198 -25.74 0.99 -6.47
C LEU A 198 -25.17 0.30 -7.72
N LYS A 199 -26.03 0.06 -8.71
CA LYS A 199 -25.66 -0.57 -9.98
C LYS A 199 -24.42 0.09 -10.59
N GLY A 200 -23.36 -0.72 -10.74
CA GLY A 200 -22.13 -0.30 -11.40
C GLY A 200 -21.12 0.45 -10.52
N ALA A 201 -21.50 0.87 -9.30
CA ALA A 201 -20.59 1.49 -8.36
C ALA A 201 -19.66 0.42 -7.75
N ARG A 202 -18.37 0.75 -7.59
CA ARG A 202 -17.36 -0.17 -7.07
C ARG A 202 -16.74 0.30 -5.77
N ALA A 203 -16.51 -0.65 -4.87
CA ALA A 203 -15.54 -0.52 -3.80
C ALA A 203 -14.22 -1.14 -4.27
N ILE A 204 -13.10 -0.44 -4.07
CA ILE A 204 -11.78 -0.87 -4.52
C ILE A 204 -10.88 -1.07 -3.31
N HIS A 205 -10.33 -2.26 -3.23
CA HIS A 205 -9.26 -2.66 -2.32
C HIS A 205 -7.97 -2.79 -3.11
N GLU A 206 -6.87 -2.52 -2.43
CA GLU A 206 -5.56 -2.96 -2.87
C GLU A 206 -5.11 -4.06 -1.92
N ILE A 207 -4.62 -5.17 -2.43
CA ILE A 207 -4.23 -6.33 -1.63
C ILE A 207 -2.92 -6.91 -2.12
N TYR A 208 -2.08 -7.39 -1.20
CA TYR A 208 -0.87 -8.12 -1.56
C TYR A 208 -1.16 -9.61 -1.66
N ILE A 209 -0.82 -10.22 -2.80
CA ILE A 209 -0.92 -11.66 -3.02
C ILE A 209 0.49 -12.26 -3.01
N PRO A 210 0.87 -13.06 -2.00
CA PRO A 210 2.25 -13.50 -1.82
C PRO A 210 2.68 -14.62 -2.77
N LYS A 211 1.73 -15.34 -3.38
CA LYS A 211 1.99 -16.55 -4.17
C LYS A 211 1.18 -16.58 -5.46
N THR A 212 1.78 -17.12 -6.51
CA THR A 212 1.09 -17.41 -7.78
C THR A 212 0.20 -18.65 -7.66
N GLY A 213 -0.69 -18.84 -8.63
CA GLY A 213 -1.59 -20.00 -8.69
C GLY A 213 -3.06 -19.62 -8.56
N ARG A 214 -3.89 -20.59 -8.20
CA ARG A 214 -5.33 -20.39 -8.00
C ARG A 214 -5.59 -19.88 -6.59
N TRP A 215 -6.39 -18.83 -6.51
CA TRP A 215 -6.91 -18.25 -5.28
C TRP A 215 -8.43 -18.30 -5.33
N TYR A 216 -8.99 -19.22 -4.57
CA TYR A 216 -10.41 -19.49 -4.47
C TYR A 216 -11.11 -18.39 -3.68
N LEU A 217 -12.21 -17.91 -4.23
CA LEU A 217 -12.97 -16.76 -3.77
C LEU A 217 -14.19 -17.21 -3.01
N TRP A 218 -14.38 -16.61 -1.83
CA TRP A 218 -15.63 -16.62 -1.10
C TRP A 218 -15.99 -15.19 -0.72
N ALA A 219 -17.28 -14.85 -0.75
CA ALA A 219 -17.78 -13.57 -0.29
C ALA A 219 -18.86 -13.81 0.76
N ARG A 220 -18.72 -13.14 1.91
CA ARG A 220 -19.78 -13.06 2.92
C ARG A 220 -20.73 -11.95 2.52
N ALA A 221 -21.94 -12.31 2.16
CA ALA A 221 -22.93 -11.38 1.64
C ALA A 221 -24.31 -11.67 2.21
N PHE A 222 -25.13 -10.62 2.23
CA PHE A 222 -26.54 -10.66 2.56
C PHE A 222 -27.33 -10.34 1.29
N PHE A 223 -28.17 -11.27 0.85
CA PHE A 223 -29.00 -11.13 -0.35
C PHE A 223 -30.46 -10.97 0.04
N GLU A 224 -31.12 -9.96 -0.54
CA GLU A 224 -32.56 -9.79 -0.46
C GLU A 224 -33.23 -10.48 -1.66
N TRP A 225 -34.50 -10.87 -1.52
CA TRP A 225 -35.22 -11.46 -2.63
C TRP A 225 -35.26 -10.48 -3.83
N SER A 226 -35.00 -10.98 -5.04
CA SER A 226 -34.81 -10.21 -6.29
C SER A 226 -33.53 -9.36 -6.41
N LYS A 227 -32.72 -9.29 -5.36
CA LYS A 227 -31.41 -8.59 -5.34
C LYS A 227 -30.33 -9.62 -5.05
N ASP A 228 -29.93 -10.32 -6.09
CA ASP A 228 -29.41 -11.67 -5.98
C ASP A 228 -27.92 -11.79 -6.25
N SER A 229 -27.25 -10.69 -6.58
CA SER A 229 -25.88 -10.82 -7.07
C SER A 229 -24.97 -9.66 -6.77
N TYR A 230 -23.71 -10.05 -6.66
CA TYR A 230 -22.58 -9.18 -6.45
C TYR A 230 -21.45 -9.65 -7.36
N TRP A 231 -20.64 -8.74 -7.89
CA TRP A 231 -19.42 -9.13 -8.60
C TRP A 231 -18.21 -8.79 -7.76
N ILE A 232 -17.28 -9.74 -7.68
CA ILE A 232 -15.93 -9.52 -7.17
C ILE A 232 -14.99 -9.69 -8.34
N GLY A 233 -14.14 -8.71 -8.59
CA GLY A 233 -13.15 -8.78 -9.65
C GLY A 233 -11.76 -8.39 -9.18
N MET A 234 -10.76 -8.77 -9.97
CA MET A 234 -9.37 -8.48 -9.66
C MET A 234 -8.62 -8.11 -10.93
N ASP A 235 -8.02 -6.92 -10.95
CA ASP A 235 -7.27 -6.41 -12.10
C ASP A 235 -6.05 -7.30 -12.37
N ASP A 236 -5.69 -7.49 -13.65
CA ASP A 236 -4.56 -8.34 -14.09
C ASP A 236 -4.64 -9.83 -13.67
N ALA A 237 -5.77 -10.29 -13.13
CA ALA A 237 -6.03 -11.70 -12.82
C ALA A 237 -7.04 -12.33 -13.80
N LEU A 238 -6.93 -13.63 -14.02
CA LEU A 238 -7.93 -14.36 -14.82
C LEU A 238 -8.98 -14.98 -13.89
N ALA A 239 -10.21 -14.46 -13.95
CA ALA A 239 -11.36 -14.98 -13.22
C ALA A 239 -11.89 -16.28 -13.80
N LYS A 240 -12.32 -17.22 -12.95
CA LYS A 240 -12.98 -18.46 -13.34
C LYS A 240 -14.12 -18.82 -12.36
N PRO A 241 -15.37 -18.92 -12.84
CA PRO A 241 -15.83 -18.49 -14.16
C PRO A 241 -15.71 -16.95 -14.29
N TRP A 242 -15.48 -16.47 -15.51
CA TRP A 242 -15.51 -15.04 -15.80
C TRP A 242 -16.93 -14.64 -16.20
N ASP A 243 -17.47 -13.62 -15.53
CA ASP A 243 -18.76 -13.03 -15.86
C ASP A 243 -18.55 -11.71 -16.61
N ARG A 244 -19.03 -11.65 -17.85
CA ARG A 244 -18.87 -10.48 -18.74
C ARG A 244 -19.66 -9.25 -18.27
N ASP A 245 -20.78 -9.43 -17.58
CA ASP A 245 -21.66 -8.34 -17.13
C ASP A 245 -21.03 -7.64 -15.91
N GLY A 246 -20.23 -8.38 -15.15
CA GLY A 246 -19.36 -7.86 -14.10
C GLY A 246 -18.21 -7.00 -14.63
N GLY A 247 -17.77 -7.21 -15.87
CA GLY A 247 -16.62 -6.54 -16.47
C GLY A 247 -15.35 -7.40 -16.44
N PRO A 248 -14.18 -6.83 -16.82
CA PRO A 248 -12.94 -7.59 -16.94
C PRO A 248 -12.52 -8.25 -15.61
N GLY A 249 -12.30 -9.56 -15.65
CA GLY A 249 -11.83 -10.29 -14.46
C GLY A 249 -12.86 -10.39 -13.34
N ALA A 250 -14.16 -10.25 -13.64
CA ALA A 250 -15.22 -10.37 -12.65
C ALA A 250 -15.68 -11.83 -12.43
N ILE A 251 -15.98 -12.16 -11.19
CA ILE A 251 -16.69 -13.37 -10.78
C ILE A 251 -18.02 -12.91 -10.18
N ARG A 252 -19.14 -13.42 -10.69
CA ARG A 252 -20.46 -13.20 -10.09
C ARG A 252 -20.63 -14.10 -8.89
N ILE A 253 -21.11 -13.56 -7.79
CA ILE A 253 -21.53 -14.26 -6.58
C ILE A 253 -23.03 -14.09 -6.48
N CYS A 254 -23.77 -15.18 -6.45
CA CYS A 254 -25.21 -15.21 -6.31
C CYS A 254 -25.64 -16.49 -5.58
N PRO A 255 -26.58 -16.43 -4.62
CA PRO A 255 -27.18 -17.64 -4.07
C PRO A 255 -27.97 -18.37 -5.16
N ASP A 256 -28.23 -19.65 -4.91
CA ASP A 256 -29.14 -20.43 -5.75
C ASP A 256 -30.55 -19.82 -5.63
N PRO A 257 -31.18 -19.40 -6.74
CA PRO A 257 -32.48 -18.73 -6.68
C PRO A 257 -33.58 -19.61 -6.07
N ASP A 258 -33.46 -20.94 -6.19
CA ASP A 258 -34.45 -21.89 -5.72
C ASP A 258 -34.25 -22.28 -4.24
N ASP A 259 -33.10 -21.94 -3.65
CA ASP A 259 -32.78 -22.22 -2.25
C ASP A 259 -33.23 -21.08 -1.34
N THR A 260 -34.49 -21.16 -0.92
CA THR A 260 -35.11 -20.14 -0.06
C THR A 260 -34.38 -19.93 1.28
N SER A 261 -33.59 -20.89 1.75
CA SER A 261 -32.86 -20.80 3.01
C SER A 261 -31.69 -19.80 2.98
N LYS A 262 -31.31 -19.33 1.79
CA LYS A 262 -30.17 -18.42 1.57
C LYS A 262 -30.54 -16.94 1.59
N TRP A 263 -31.81 -16.59 1.57
CA TRP A 263 -32.24 -15.18 1.53
C TRP A 263 -32.33 -14.58 2.93
N HIS A 264 -32.19 -13.26 3.01
CA HIS A 264 -32.36 -12.47 4.22
C HIS A 264 -31.48 -12.91 5.41
N ARG A 265 -30.30 -13.46 5.11
CA ARG A 265 -29.29 -13.83 6.10
C ARG A 265 -27.89 -13.65 5.56
N TRP A 266 -26.91 -13.60 6.46
CA TRP A 266 -25.50 -13.65 6.08
C TRP A 266 -25.09 -15.07 5.71
N LEU A 267 -24.36 -15.18 4.60
CA LEU A 267 -23.77 -16.43 4.19
C LEU A 267 -22.48 -16.18 3.41
N TRP A 268 -21.60 -17.17 3.43
CA TRP A 268 -20.47 -17.27 2.53
C TRP A 268 -20.91 -17.94 1.24
N ASN A 269 -20.61 -17.32 0.10
CA ASN A 269 -20.87 -17.92 -1.19
C ASN A 269 -19.70 -17.75 -2.15
N THR A 270 -19.63 -18.64 -3.11
CA THR A 270 -18.68 -18.66 -4.21
C THR A 270 -19.48 -18.68 -5.52
N GLY A 271 -18.91 -18.17 -6.61
CA GLY A 271 -19.63 -17.99 -7.88
C GLY A 271 -20.31 -19.23 -8.47
N PRO A 272 -21.10 -19.08 -9.54
CA PRO A 272 -22.19 -19.97 -9.96
C PRO A 272 -21.82 -21.44 -10.24
N ASP A 273 -20.55 -21.76 -10.48
CA ASP A 273 -20.07 -23.15 -10.61
C ASP A 273 -20.12 -23.92 -9.27
N SER A 274 -20.41 -23.25 -8.15
CA SER A 274 -20.63 -23.86 -6.84
C SER A 274 -21.93 -24.67 -6.73
N VAL A 275 -22.86 -24.46 -7.66
CA VAL A 275 -24.22 -25.04 -7.66
C VAL A 275 -24.36 -26.24 -8.60
N VAL A 276 -23.34 -26.53 -9.42
CA VAL A 276 -23.39 -27.69 -10.32
C VAL A 276 -23.16 -28.97 -9.50
N ASN A 277 -24.27 -29.64 -9.23
CA ASN A 277 -24.44 -30.94 -8.60
C ASN A 277 -23.70 -32.05 -9.40
N THR A 278 -22.38 -32.01 -9.42
CA THR A 278 -21.56 -33.15 -9.80
C THR A 278 -21.28 -33.94 -8.53
N LYS A 279 -21.28 -35.27 -8.62
CA LYS A 279 -21.02 -36.23 -7.52
C LYS A 279 -19.62 -36.08 -6.87
N GLN A 280 -18.95 -34.92 -6.98
CA GLN A 280 -17.54 -34.64 -6.66
C GLN A 280 -17.29 -33.39 -5.79
N GLY A 281 -18.32 -32.73 -5.24
CA GLY A 281 -18.16 -31.63 -4.27
C GLY A 281 -18.17 -30.22 -4.89
N ILE A 282 -18.13 -29.19 -4.03
CA ILE A 282 -18.16 -27.77 -4.42
C ILE A 282 -16.92 -27.44 -5.24
N ASN A 283 -17.09 -26.77 -6.37
CA ASN A 283 -15.98 -26.24 -7.17
C ASN A 283 -15.94 -24.72 -7.05
N PRO A 284 -15.24 -24.15 -6.04
CA PRO A 284 -15.26 -22.72 -5.82
C PRO A 284 -14.64 -21.96 -6.99
N ALA A 285 -15.20 -20.79 -7.27
CA ALA A 285 -14.69 -19.84 -8.22
C ALA A 285 -13.33 -19.32 -7.76
N PHE A 286 -12.47 -18.94 -8.69
CA PHE A 286 -11.11 -18.51 -8.35
C PHE A 286 -10.53 -17.50 -9.32
N PHE A 287 -9.54 -16.76 -8.81
CA PHE A 287 -8.63 -15.97 -9.61
C PHE A 287 -7.36 -16.77 -9.88
N GLN A 288 -6.93 -16.83 -11.14
CA GLN A 288 -5.63 -17.36 -11.52
C GLN A 288 -4.60 -16.23 -11.51
N ILE A 289 -3.73 -16.26 -10.51
CA ILE A 289 -2.69 -15.27 -10.23
C ILE A 289 -1.39 -15.70 -10.94
N LYS A 290 -0.88 -14.82 -11.81
CA LYS A 290 0.34 -15.07 -12.60
C LYS A 290 1.62 -14.55 -11.94
N ARG A 291 1.53 -13.57 -11.04
CA ARG A 291 2.66 -12.98 -10.32
C ARG A 291 2.29 -12.73 -8.86
N ALA A 292 3.24 -12.82 -7.95
CA ALA A 292 3.07 -12.27 -6.61
C ALA A 292 3.15 -10.73 -6.66
N GLY A 293 2.54 -10.07 -5.70
CA GLY A 293 2.56 -8.61 -5.56
C GLY A 293 1.18 -8.02 -5.30
N TYR A 294 1.08 -6.70 -5.47
CA TYR A 294 -0.17 -5.97 -5.28
C TYR A 294 -1.14 -6.10 -6.44
N TYR A 295 -2.41 -6.30 -6.08
CA TYR A 295 -3.55 -6.42 -6.96
C TYR A 295 -4.65 -5.45 -6.52
N ARG A 296 -5.34 -4.85 -7.48
CA ARG A 296 -6.60 -4.15 -7.22
C ARG A 296 -7.72 -5.18 -7.22
N LEU A 297 -8.25 -5.46 -6.04
CA LEU A 297 -9.47 -6.26 -5.87
C LEU A 297 -10.63 -5.28 -5.78
N TRP A 298 -11.71 -5.52 -6.49
CA TRP A 298 -12.87 -4.64 -6.45
C TRP A 298 -14.14 -5.43 -6.31
N SER A 299 -15.15 -4.76 -5.77
CA SER A 299 -16.45 -5.31 -5.47
C SER A 299 -17.50 -4.40 -6.13
N LYS A 300 -18.53 -4.96 -6.76
CA LYS A 300 -19.54 -4.21 -7.55
C LYS A 300 -20.93 -4.81 -7.36
N GLY A 301 -21.88 -4.02 -6.88
CA GLY A 301 -23.28 -4.43 -6.80
C GLY A 301 -23.94 -4.46 -8.19
N ARG A 302 -24.81 -5.46 -8.42
CA ARG A 302 -25.72 -5.46 -9.59
C ARG A 302 -26.84 -4.44 -9.43
N GLU A 303 -27.41 -4.40 -8.25
CA GLU A 303 -28.39 -3.43 -7.80
C GLU A 303 -28.23 -3.15 -6.30
N ALA A 304 -28.91 -2.11 -5.82
CA ALA A 304 -28.92 -1.75 -4.40
C ALA A 304 -29.67 -2.79 -3.56
N GLY A 305 -29.14 -3.08 -2.37
CA GLY A 305 -29.73 -3.94 -1.34
C GLY A 305 -29.06 -5.30 -1.17
N SER A 306 -28.15 -5.70 -2.08
CA SER A 306 -27.17 -6.75 -1.79
C SER A 306 -26.02 -6.17 -0.98
N ARG A 307 -25.77 -6.72 0.21
CA ARG A 307 -24.74 -6.19 1.12
C ARG A 307 -23.54 -7.12 1.16
N LEU A 308 -22.35 -6.57 1.00
CA LEU A 308 -21.08 -7.29 1.10
C LEU A 308 -20.42 -6.96 2.43
N ASP A 309 -20.02 -7.99 3.18
CA ASP A 309 -19.35 -7.86 4.47
C ASP A 309 -17.87 -8.21 4.38
N GLN A 310 -17.54 -9.41 3.91
CA GLN A 310 -16.15 -9.87 3.85
C GLN A 310 -15.84 -10.58 2.52
N ILE A 311 -14.58 -10.53 2.11
CA ILE A 311 -14.03 -11.29 0.98
C ILE A 311 -12.93 -12.19 1.51
N LEU A 312 -13.04 -13.49 1.23
CA LEU A 312 -12.00 -14.48 1.54
C LEU A 312 -11.36 -14.97 0.25
N LEU A 313 -10.03 -14.97 0.23
CA LEU A 313 -9.20 -15.57 -0.82
C LEU A 313 -8.33 -16.66 -0.19
N THR A 314 -8.44 -17.90 -0.66
CA THR A 314 -7.63 -19.01 -0.14
C THR A 314 -7.04 -19.86 -1.24
N ARG A 315 -5.93 -20.53 -0.97
CA ARG A 315 -5.36 -21.53 -1.89
C ARG A 315 -5.91 -22.94 -1.65
N ALA A 316 -6.67 -23.15 -0.56
CA ALA A 316 -7.32 -24.43 -0.25
C ALA A 316 -8.63 -24.57 -1.05
N ARG A 317 -8.63 -25.46 -2.05
CA ARG A 317 -9.80 -25.68 -2.92
C ARG A 317 -10.98 -26.28 -2.17
N ASP A 318 -10.68 -27.15 -1.22
CA ASP A 318 -11.57 -27.98 -0.43
C ASP A 318 -12.10 -27.26 0.83
N PHE A 319 -11.59 -26.06 1.12
CA PHE A 319 -12.09 -25.26 2.24
C PHE A 319 -13.42 -24.60 1.89
N ASN A 320 -14.50 -25.08 2.50
CA ASN A 320 -15.84 -24.51 2.36
C ASN A 320 -16.16 -23.59 3.53
N THR A 321 -15.92 -22.30 3.34
CA THR A 321 -16.11 -21.29 4.38
C THR A 321 -17.53 -21.28 4.95
N GLN A 322 -18.56 -21.55 4.14
CA GLN A 322 -19.95 -21.56 4.63
C GLN A 322 -20.21 -22.69 5.62
N THR A 323 -19.67 -23.88 5.36
CA THR A 323 -19.83 -25.04 6.26
C THR A 323 -18.98 -24.90 7.50
N GLU A 324 -17.74 -24.41 7.37
CA GLU A 324 -16.80 -24.28 8.49
C GLU A 324 -17.20 -23.17 9.48
N THR A 325 -17.93 -22.15 9.03
CA THR A 325 -18.30 -20.98 9.85
C THR A 325 -19.80 -20.86 10.14
N GLU A 326 -20.62 -21.67 9.48
CA GLU A 326 -22.09 -21.54 9.48
C GLU A 326 -22.57 -20.13 9.07
N GLY A 327 -21.81 -19.41 8.24
CA GLY A 327 -22.14 -18.05 7.82
C GLY A 327 -21.66 -16.95 8.76
N LYS A 328 -20.94 -17.28 9.84
CA LYS A 328 -20.32 -16.28 10.74
C LYS A 328 -19.15 -15.58 10.07
N SER A 329 -18.87 -14.35 10.50
CA SER A 329 -17.69 -13.61 10.04
C SER A 329 -16.41 -14.28 10.53
N LEU A 330 -15.31 -13.99 9.83
CA LEU A 330 -13.98 -14.48 10.16
C LEU A 330 -13.09 -13.34 10.65
N PRO A 331 -12.06 -13.63 11.47
CA PRO A 331 -11.04 -12.65 11.79
C PRO A 331 -10.36 -12.15 10.52
N VAL A 332 -10.17 -10.83 10.43
CA VAL A 332 -9.46 -10.19 9.32
C VAL A 332 -8.03 -10.72 9.23
N LYS A 333 -7.59 -11.05 8.03
CA LYS A 333 -6.28 -11.65 7.79
C LYS A 333 -5.68 -11.12 6.50
N TYR A 334 -4.68 -10.27 6.61
CA TYR A 334 -3.94 -9.75 5.46
C TYR A 334 -2.68 -10.59 5.19
N ALA A 335 -2.14 -10.45 3.98
CA ALA A 335 -0.87 -11.08 3.65
C ALA A 335 0.25 -10.38 4.43
N PRO A 336 1.25 -11.12 4.95
CA PRO A 336 2.39 -10.51 5.60
C PRO A 336 3.21 -9.72 4.57
N HIS A 337 3.16 -8.40 4.65
CA HIS A 337 3.93 -7.48 3.82
C HIS A 337 4.23 -6.20 4.63
N PRO A 338 5.45 -5.62 4.56
CA PRO A 338 5.83 -4.48 5.41
C PRO A 338 5.12 -3.17 5.08
N TYR A 339 4.36 -3.16 3.98
CA TYR A 339 3.56 -2.03 3.58
C TYR A 339 2.10 -2.48 3.52
N GLU A 340 1.24 -1.68 4.12
CA GLU A 340 -0.20 -1.76 4.00
C GLU A 340 -0.70 -0.78 2.93
N PRO A 341 -1.73 -1.13 2.16
CA PRO A 341 -2.42 -0.20 1.29
C PRO A 341 -3.12 0.91 2.07
N ALA A 342 -3.15 2.12 1.51
CA ALA A 342 -3.77 3.29 2.11
C ALA A 342 -4.51 4.12 1.06
N SER A 343 -5.44 4.95 1.51
CA SER A 343 -6.07 5.93 0.62
C SER A 343 -5.11 7.09 0.31
N ILE A 344 -5.28 7.75 -0.84
CA ILE A 344 -4.49 8.95 -1.16
C ILE A 344 -4.72 10.05 -0.10
N HIS A 345 -5.95 10.20 0.37
CA HIS A 345 -6.34 11.20 1.37
C HIS A 345 -5.59 10.99 2.69
N GLU A 346 -5.51 9.74 3.16
CA GLU A 346 -4.75 9.38 4.35
C GLU A 346 -3.26 9.70 4.19
N CYS A 347 -2.66 9.28 3.07
CA CYS A 347 -1.26 9.59 2.79
C CYS A 347 -0.99 11.10 2.74
N GLN A 348 -1.85 11.88 2.07
CA GLN A 348 -1.72 13.34 1.98
C GLN A 348 -1.85 14.01 3.36
N THR A 349 -2.75 13.51 4.21
CA THR A 349 -2.91 13.99 5.59
C THR A 349 -1.65 13.75 6.41
N LEU A 350 -1.08 12.55 6.35
CA LEU A 350 0.19 12.23 7.03
C LEU A 350 1.35 13.08 6.51
N ILE A 351 1.43 13.28 5.20
CA ILE A 351 2.46 14.13 4.59
C ILE A 351 2.29 15.58 5.04
N ARG A 352 1.06 16.10 5.06
CA ARG A 352 0.76 17.47 5.53
C ARG A 352 1.17 17.65 6.98
N HIS A 353 0.82 16.71 7.86
CA HIS A 353 1.22 16.73 9.27
C HIS A 353 2.75 16.70 9.43
N ALA A 354 3.44 15.85 8.67
CA ALA A 354 4.90 15.80 8.67
C ALA A 354 5.54 17.12 8.18
N VAL A 355 4.94 17.82 7.21
CA VAL A 355 5.39 19.16 6.81
C VAL A 355 5.23 20.15 7.96
N GLN A 356 4.12 20.11 8.69
CA GLN A 356 3.89 21.02 9.84
C GLN A 356 4.94 20.81 10.93
N ILE A 357 5.24 19.55 11.28
CA ILE A 357 6.30 19.22 12.23
C ILE A 357 7.64 19.77 11.72
N ALA A 358 8.00 19.47 10.47
CA ALA A 358 9.26 19.93 9.90
C ALA A 358 9.37 21.47 9.91
N THR A 359 8.29 22.19 9.65
CA THR A 359 8.25 23.65 9.76
C THR A 359 8.43 24.12 11.20
N ALA A 360 7.70 23.53 12.15
CA ALA A 360 7.76 23.92 13.57
C ALA A 360 9.16 23.69 14.18
N VAL A 361 9.85 22.62 13.76
CA VAL A 361 11.19 22.29 14.25
C VAL A 361 12.33 22.78 13.35
N ASN A 362 12.01 23.56 12.32
CA ASN A 362 12.94 24.09 11.34
C ASN A 362 13.81 23.01 10.64
N THR A 363 13.23 21.84 10.37
CA THR A 363 13.87 20.78 9.57
C THR A 363 13.89 21.19 8.10
N GLU A 364 15.06 21.14 7.47
CA GLU A 364 15.17 21.35 6.03
C GLU A 364 14.48 20.21 5.27
N LEU A 365 13.40 20.56 4.55
CA LEU A 365 12.71 19.58 3.71
C LEU A 365 13.63 19.10 2.57
N PRO A 366 13.73 17.77 2.34
CA PRO A 366 14.50 17.22 1.23
C PRO A 366 14.09 17.86 -0.10
N TRP A 367 15.04 18.25 -0.93
CA TRP A 367 14.68 18.89 -2.20
C TRP A 367 13.91 17.93 -3.14
N GLU A 368 14.13 16.60 -3.10
CA GLU A 368 13.31 15.63 -3.84
C GLU A 368 11.84 15.80 -3.49
N PHE A 369 11.56 16.03 -2.21
CA PHE A 369 10.21 16.31 -1.72
C PHE A 369 9.70 17.60 -2.36
N LYS A 370 10.42 18.72 -2.19
CA LYS A 370 10.03 20.01 -2.75
C LYS A 370 9.76 19.95 -4.27
N TYR A 371 10.54 19.16 -5.00
CA TYR A 371 10.49 19.12 -6.45
C TYR A 371 9.44 18.15 -7.02
N TRP A 372 9.30 16.95 -6.42
CA TRP A 372 8.43 15.89 -6.95
C TRP A 372 7.10 15.74 -6.22
N LEU A 373 6.87 16.48 -5.13
CA LEU A 373 5.65 16.38 -4.33
C LEU A 373 4.39 16.52 -5.18
N GLN A 374 4.27 17.61 -5.93
CA GLN A 374 3.09 17.87 -6.76
C GLN A 374 2.92 16.81 -7.86
N ASP A 375 4.04 16.28 -8.36
CA ASP A 375 4.12 15.27 -9.41
C ASP A 375 3.55 13.91 -8.99
N VAL A 376 3.52 13.61 -7.69
CA VAL A 376 3.04 12.33 -7.14
C VAL A 376 1.79 12.53 -6.29
N TRP A 377 1.84 13.47 -5.35
CA TRP A 377 0.83 13.68 -4.32
C TRP A 377 -0.10 14.86 -4.61
N GLY A 378 0.14 15.64 -5.66
CA GLY A 378 -0.63 16.85 -5.93
C GLY A 378 -0.39 17.94 -4.88
N ASP A 379 -1.31 18.90 -4.81
CA ASP A 379 -1.26 19.96 -3.81
C ASP A 379 -1.74 19.44 -2.44
N ILE A 380 -0.83 19.40 -1.47
CA ILE A 380 -1.15 18.98 -0.09
C ILE A 380 -1.59 20.16 0.79
N THR A 381 -1.49 21.40 0.33
CA THR A 381 -1.85 22.59 1.11
C THR A 381 -3.36 22.77 1.26
N GLN A 382 -4.14 22.14 0.39
CA GLN A 382 -5.60 22.07 0.49
C GLN A 382 -6.08 21.23 1.69
N PHE A 383 -5.20 20.43 2.31
CA PHE A 383 -5.54 19.62 3.47
C PHE A 383 -5.43 20.47 4.74
N PRO A 384 -6.41 20.35 5.65
CA PRO A 384 -6.44 21.15 6.86
C PRO A 384 -5.20 20.90 7.70
N GLU A 385 -4.84 21.92 8.47
CA GLU A 385 -3.81 21.80 9.47
C GLU A 385 -4.23 20.80 10.55
N THR A 386 -3.25 20.08 11.11
CA THR A 386 -3.54 19.16 12.22
C THR A 386 -4.10 19.95 13.39
N GLU A 387 -5.32 19.60 13.82
CA GLU A 387 -5.94 20.19 15.00
C GLU A 387 -5.34 19.63 16.30
N GLY A 388 -5.28 20.48 17.34
CA GLY A 388 -4.79 20.10 18.66
C GLY A 388 -3.27 20.13 18.76
N SER A 389 -2.70 19.10 19.37
CA SER A 389 -1.25 19.01 19.58
C SER A 389 -0.53 18.63 18.28
N LEU A 390 0.62 19.27 18.05
CA LEU A 390 1.53 18.94 16.95
C LEU A 390 1.99 17.48 17.01
N TYR A 391 2.16 16.93 18.22
CA TYR A 391 2.52 15.53 18.45
C TYR A 391 1.36 14.78 19.11
N LYS A 392 1.07 13.56 18.66
CA LYS A 392 -0.03 12.72 19.14
C LYS A 392 0.47 11.35 19.57
N CYS A 393 -0.23 10.73 20.52
CA CYS A 393 0.08 9.39 21.00
C CYS A 393 -0.10 8.32 19.90
N PRO A 394 0.87 7.40 19.69
CA PRO A 394 0.75 6.30 18.72
C PRO A 394 -0.44 5.39 18.98
N LYS A 395 -0.67 5.07 20.25
CA LYS A 395 -1.60 4.00 20.67
C LYS A 395 -3.05 4.45 20.61
N CYS A 396 -3.33 5.72 20.93
CA CYS A 396 -4.70 6.22 21.04
C CYS A 396 -4.98 7.55 20.33
N ALA A 397 -4.02 8.07 19.56
CA ALA A 397 -4.09 9.33 18.82
C ALA A 397 -4.41 10.59 19.68
N ALA A 398 -4.32 10.49 21.00
CA ALA A 398 -4.56 11.61 21.90
C ALA A 398 -3.47 12.69 21.77
N ASP A 399 -3.88 13.94 21.95
CA ASP A 399 -2.97 15.08 21.99
C ASP A 399 -1.97 14.94 23.14
N LEU A 400 -0.70 15.22 22.85
CA LEU A 400 0.31 15.34 23.89
C LEU A 400 0.20 16.70 24.61
N PRO A 401 0.55 16.77 25.91
CA PRO A 401 0.58 18.03 26.62
C PRO A 401 1.56 19.02 25.99
N GLN A 402 1.19 20.31 25.94
CA GLN A 402 2.01 21.36 25.32
C GLN A 402 3.45 21.39 25.85
N GLN A 403 3.63 21.16 27.16
CA GLN A 403 4.95 21.14 27.78
C GLN A 403 5.87 20.03 27.21
N ALA A 404 5.31 18.88 26.83
CA ALA A 404 6.05 17.82 26.15
C ALA A 404 6.35 18.22 24.70
N VAL A 405 5.37 18.82 24.02
CA VAL A 405 5.53 19.33 22.64
C VAL A 405 6.66 20.36 22.55
N ASP A 406 6.73 21.30 23.50
CA ASP A 406 7.76 22.34 23.53
C ASP A 406 9.16 21.72 23.69
N LEU A 407 9.31 20.73 24.58
CA LEU A 407 10.56 19.98 24.75
C LEU A 407 10.93 19.19 23.48
N MET A 408 9.95 18.57 22.83
CA MET A 408 10.16 17.84 21.57
C MET A 408 10.64 18.78 20.47
N ILE A 409 10.04 19.97 20.34
CA ILE A 409 10.46 20.99 19.38
C ILE A 409 11.89 21.48 19.68
N GLN A 410 12.18 21.78 20.95
CA GLN A 410 13.49 22.27 21.39
C GLN A 410 14.63 21.30 21.05
N HIS A 411 14.40 19.99 21.19
CA HIS A 411 15.42 18.96 21.01
C HIS A 411 15.28 18.16 19.71
N ALA A 412 14.41 18.59 18.79
CA ALA A 412 14.14 17.88 17.53
C ALA A 412 15.38 17.68 16.64
N GLN A 413 16.32 18.63 16.66
CA GLN A 413 17.53 18.57 15.84
C GLN A 413 18.68 17.78 16.49
N SER A 414 18.55 17.42 17.78
CA SER A 414 19.57 16.67 18.50
C SER A 414 19.47 15.18 18.19
N ASP A 415 20.46 14.60 17.53
CA ASP A 415 20.43 13.18 17.16
C ASP A 415 20.55 12.23 18.39
N ASP A 416 21.12 12.71 19.50
CA ASP A 416 21.40 11.91 20.71
C ASP A 416 20.26 11.88 21.73
N ILE A 417 19.16 12.61 21.49
CA ILE A 417 18.03 12.69 22.43
C ILE A 417 16.89 11.80 21.94
N GLN A 418 16.48 10.85 22.78
CA GLN A 418 15.26 10.06 22.67
C GLN A 418 14.22 10.57 23.67
N PHE A 419 12.94 10.54 23.30
CA PHE A 419 11.88 11.09 24.13
C PHE A 419 11.04 9.95 24.66
N TYR A 420 11.25 9.60 25.92
CA TYR A 420 10.33 8.70 26.59
C TYR A 420 9.05 9.46 27.00
N ILE A 421 7.92 9.11 26.39
CA ILE A 421 6.64 9.79 26.60
C ILE A 421 5.60 8.81 27.13
N LEU A 422 4.96 9.20 28.24
CA LEU A 422 3.81 8.51 28.79
C LEU A 422 2.51 9.19 28.35
N CYS A 423 1.65 8.48 27.62
CA CYS A 423 0.33 8.98 27.27
C CYS A 423 -0.59 8.98 28.49
N ARG A 424 -1.06 10.16 28.91
CA ARG A 424 -2.00 10.29 30.03
C ARG A 424 -3.37 9.65 29.78
N LYS A 425 -3.75 9.43 28.52
CA LYS A 425 -5.07 8.87 28.16
C LYS A 425 -5.10 7.34 28.22
N CYS A 426 -4.10 6.67 27.65
CA CYS A 426 -4.05 5.20 27.59
C CYS A 426 -3.00 4.57 28.50
N GLY A 427 -2.21 5.37 29.23
CA GLY A 427 -1.08 4.87 30.03
C GLY A 427 0.06 4.28 29.18
N GLY A 428 0.00 4.42 27.86
CA GLY A 428 0.98 3.85 26.95
C GLY A 428 2.30 4.60 27.00
N GLU A 429 3.38 3.84 27.17
CA GLU A 429 4.78 4.28 27.06
C GLU A 429 5.30 4.06 25.64
N PHE A 430 6.17 4.96 25.17
CA PHE A 430 6.84 4.92 23.86
C PHE A 430 8.09 5.83 23.84
N ASP A 431 9.06 5.48 22.97
CA ASP A 431 10.41 6.06 22.87
C ASP A 431 10.66 7.01 21.69
#